data_AF-A0A257NL74-F1
#
_entry.id   AF-A0A257NL74-F1
#
_cell.length_a   1.000
_cell.length_b   1.000
_cell.length_c   1.000
_cell.angle_alpha   90.00
_cell.angle_beta   90.00
_cell.angle_gamma   90.00
#
_symmetry.space_group_name_H-M   'P 1'
#
loop_
_entity.id
_entity.type
_entity.pdbx_description
1 polymer ?
#
loop_
_entity_poly.entity_id
_entity_poly.type
_entity_poly.pdbx_seq_one_letter_code
_entity_poly.pdbx_strand_id
1 'polypeptide(L)'
;MLQNLRIGTKLTAFLILAFLVSIAVSGFFLSRAMDAKAQAEIQMRAEMLTRVMNSVRSYTSLYISPKLSQRSLPESAFIAETVPAFSARTVFDTFRADPQFADYSYKEATLNPTSPKDQADAFEQNLV
;
A
#
# COMPACT_ATOMS: atom_id res chain seq x y z
N MET A 1 -26.94 46.89 10.02
CA MET A 1 -26.44 46.93 11.41
C MET A 1 -24.95 47.33 11.56
N LEU A 2 -24.11 47.31 10.52
CA LEU A 2 -22.67 47.66 10.61
C LEU A 2 -22.35 49.17 10.52
N GLN A 3 -23.33 50.04 10.23
CA GLN A 3 -23.08 51.45 9.90
C GLN A 3 -22.67 52.30 11.13
N ASN A 4 -23.12 51.97 12.34
CA ASN A 4 -22.89 52.76 13.57
C ASN A 4 -21.65 52.35 14.40
N LEU A 5 -20.76 51.51 13.87
CA LEU A 5 -19.57 51.05 14.59
C LEU A 5 -18.43 52.07 14.53
N ARG A 6 -17.68 52.21 15.64
CA ARG A 6 -16.42 52.99 15.70
C ARG A 6 -15.42 52.46 14.66
N ILE A 7 -14.62 53.36 14.08
CA ILE A 7 -13.65 53.03 13.01
C ILE A 7 -12.75 51.84 13.40
N GLY A 8 -12.26 51.80 14.65
CA GLY A 8 -11.43 50.70 15.14
C GLY A 8 -12.10 49.33 15.03
N THR A 9 -13.40 49.22 15.38
CA THR A 9 -14.14 47.96 15.30
C THR A 9 -14.36 47.51 13.85
N LYS A 10 -14.57 48.45 12.92
CA LYS A 10 -14.68 48.14 11.49
C LYS A 10 -13.37 47.60 10.93
N LEU A 11 -12.24 48.20 11.29
CA LEU A 11 -10.92 47.72 10.90
C LEU A 11 -10.62 46.33 11.48
N THR A 12 -10.85 46.11 12.77
CA THR A 12 -10.65 44.79 13.39
C THR A 12 -11.53 43.72 12.76
N ALA A 13 -12.81 44.01 12.49
CA ALA A 13 -13.71 43.08 11.82
C ALA A 13 -13.23 42.72 10.42
N PHE A 14 -12.74 43.70 9.66
CA PHE A 14 -12.14 43.47 8.35
C PHE A 14 -10.89 42.59 8.43
N LEU A 15 -9.99 42.87 9.38
CA LEU A 15 -8.79 42.06 9.60
C LEU A 15 -9.14 40.61 9.97
N ILE A 16 -10.11 40.41 10.86
CA ILE A 16 -10.59 39.07 11.23
C ILE A 16 -11.11 38.34 10.00
N LEU A 17 -11.93 38.99 9.17
CA LEU A 17 -12.45 38.39 7.95
C LEU A 17 -11.30 38.02 6.98
N ALA A 18 -10.34 38.91 6.78
CA ALA A 18 -9.18 38.66 5.94
C ALA A 18 -8.31 37.49 6.45
N PHE A 19 -8.13 37.38 7.77
CA PHE A 19 -7.44 36.25 8.39
C PHE A 19 -8.20 34.94 8.20
N LEU A 20 -9.51 34.93 8.45
CA LEU A 20 -10.34 33.74 8.27
C LEU A 20 -10.33 33.24 6.82
N VAL A 21 -10.42 34.15 5.85
CA VAL A 21 -10.33 33.80 4.42
C VAL A 21 -8.95 33.23 4.10
N SER A 22 -7.88 33.87 4.57
CA SER A 22 -6.51 33.38 4.34
C SER A 22 -6.29 31.99 4.93
N ILE A 23 -6.73 31.76 6.17
CA ILE A 23 -6.63 30.45 6.84
C ILE A 23 -7.41 29.39 6.08
N ALA A 24 -8.64 29.70 5.65
CA ALA A 24 -9.47 28.75 4.90
C ALA A 24 -8.82 28.36 3.57
N VAL A 25 -8.30 29.34 2.83
CA VAL A 25 -7.62 29.11 1.54
C VAL A 25 -6.34 28.30 1.76
N SER A 26 -5.46 28.72 2.67
CA SER A 26 -4.22 27.99 2.97
C SER A 26 -4.48 26.58 3.47
N GLY A 27 -5.47 26.39 4.35
CA GLY A 27 -5.87 25.08 4.86
C GLY A 27 -6.37 24.16 3.75
N PHE A 28 -7.17 24.68 2.82
CA PHE A 28 -7.64 23.91 1.66
C PHE A 28 -6.48 23.43 0.78
N PHE A 29 -5.57 24.33 0.40
CA PHE A 29 -4.41 23.97 -0.43
C PHE A 29 -3.47 23.00 0.29
N LEU A 30 -3.20 23.22 1.59
CA LEU A 30 -2.34 22.36 2.37
C LEU A 30 -2.93 20.95 2.53
N SER A 31 -4.24 20.84 2.78
CA SER A 31 -4.93 19.54 2.85
C SER A 31 -4.76 18.76 1.56
N ARG A 32 -5.03 19.40 0.40
CA ARG A 32 -4.89 18.76 -0.91
C ARG A 32 -3.45 18.31 -1.18
N ALA A 33 -2.47 19.14 -0.83
CA ALA A 33 -1.06 18.80 -0.99
C ALA A 33 -0.63 17.64 -0.08
N MET A 34 -1.14 17.60 1.16
CA MET A 34 -0.87 16.53 2.11
C MET A 34 -1.50 15.21 1.67
N ASP A 35 -2.76 15.22 1.21
CA ASP A 35 -3.44 14.03 0.70
C ASP A 35 -2.71 13.44 -0.51
N ALA A 36 -2.33 14.29 -1.48
CA ALA A 36 -1.57 13.87 -2.65
C ALA A 36 -0.21 13.28 -2.27
N LYS A 37 0.49 13.89 -1.29
CA LYS A 37 1.76 13.38 -0.79
C LYS A 37 1.59 12.03 -0.08
N ALA A 38 0.57 11.88 0.76
CA ALA A 38 0.29 10.63 1.47
C ALA A 38 -0.03 9.50 0.49
N GLN A 39 -0.84 9.76 -0.53
CA GLN A 39 -1.13 8.79 -1.59
C GLN A 39 0.13 8.37 -2.34
N ALA A 40 0.97 9.33 -2.75
CA ALA A 40 2.23 9.04 -3.45
C ALA A 40 3.20 8.22 -2.58
N GLU A 41 3.28 8.51 -1.29
CA GLU A 41 4.14 7.80 -0.35
C GLU A 41 3.68 6.35 -0.13
N ILE A 42 2.37 6.12 0.02
CA ILE A 42 1.79 4.78 0.14
C ILE A 42 2.00 4.00 -1.16
N GLN A 43 1.75 4.61 -2.31
CA GLN A 43 1.97 3.98 -3.62
C GLN A 43 3.43 3.55 -3.80
N MET A 44 4.37 4.44 -3.51
CA MET A 44 5.80 4.13 -3.59
C MET A 44 6.20 2.96 -2.68
N ARG A 45 5.66 2.92 -1.45
CA ARG A 45 5.89 1.81 -0.51
C ARG A 45 5.30 0.50 -1.02
N ALA A 46 4.07 0.51 -1.52
CA ALA A 46 3.41 -0.67 -2.09
C ALA A 46 4.18 -1.23 -3.30
N GLU A 47 4.64 -0.35 -4.20
CA GLU A 47 5.45 -0.77 -5.34
C GLU A 47 6.81 -1.34 -4.92
N MET A 48 7.45 -0.73 -3.91
CA MET A 48 8.71 -1.25 -3.36
C MET A 48 8.49 -2.66 -2.79
N LEU A 49 7.48 -2.85 -1.94
CA LEU A 49 7.17 -4.16 -1.35
C LEU A 49 6.87 -5.21 -2.42
N THR A 50 6.10 -4.84 -3.44
CA THR A 50 5.81 -5.72 -4.59
C THR A 50 7.10 -6.13 -5.32
N ARG A 51 8.01 -5.18 -5.59
CA ARG A 51 9.31 -5.47 -6.21
C ARG A 51 10.19 -6.37 -5.35
N VAL A 52 10.18 -6.18 -4.03
CA VAL A 52 10.90 -7.06 -3.09
C VAL A 52 10.31 -8.47 -3.12
N MET A 53 8.98 -8.62 -3.06
CA MET A 53 8.35 -9.95 -3.13
C MET A 53 8.62 -10.64 -4.47
N ASN A 54 8.60 -9.91 -5.59
CA ASN A 54 9.00 -10.45 -6.89
C ASN A 54 10.47 -10.87 -6.93
N SER A 55 11.34 -10.18 -6.19
CA SER A 55 12.75 -10.57 -6.05
C SER A 55 12.88 -11.87 -5.24
N VAL A 56 12.08 -12.04 -4.17
CA VAL A 56 12.00 -13.31 -3.42
C VAL A 56 11.54 -14.45 -4.33
N ARG A 57 10.48 -14.24 -5.13
CA ARG A 57 10.01 -15.23 -6.11
C ARG A 57 11.11 -15.62 -7.08
N SER A 58 11.80 -14.62 -7.63
CA SER A 58 12.88 -14.82 -8.59
C SER A 58 14.03 -15.59 -7.95
N TYR A 59 14.39 -15.26 -6.71
CA TYR A 59 15.41 -15.98 -5.95
C TYR A 59 15.02 -17.45 -5.74
N THR A 60 13.78 -17.71 -5.31
CA THR A 60 13.28 -19.08 -5.14
C THR A 60 13.37 -19.85 -6.46
N SER A 61 12.84 -19.29 -7.55
CA SER A 61 12.82 -19.96 -8.86
C SER A 61 14.22 -20.23 -9.44
N LEU A 62 15.16 -19.29 -9.28
CA LEU A 62 16.48 -19.38 -9.91
C LEU A 62 17.48 -20.18 -9.07
N TYR A 63 17.40 -20.10 -7.74
CA TYR A 63 18.44 -20.63 -6.85
C TYR A 63 17.96 -21.76 -5.94
N ILE A 64 16.69 -21.77 -5.56
CA ILE A 64 16.15 -22.75 -4.59
C ILE A 64 15.53 -23.94 -5.32
N SER A 65 14.56 -23.71 -6.19
CA SER A 65 13.83 -24.78 -6.88
C SER A 65 14.77 -25.74 -7.61
N PRO A 66 15.76 -25.31 -8.41
CA PRO A 66 16.63 -26.25 -9.13
C PRO A 66 17.48 -27.14 -8.22
N LYS A 67 17.92 -26.62 -7.07
CA LYS A 67 18.74 -27.38 -6.10
C LYS A 67 17.91 -28.43 -5.36
N LEU A 68 16.65 -28.13 -5.09
CA LEU A 68 15.75 -29.05 -4.41
C LEU A 68 15.18 -30.10 -5.38
N SER A 69 14.96 -29.73 -6.65
CA SER A 69 14.54 -30.68 -7.70
C SER A 69 15.61 -31.74 -8.03
N GLN A 70 16.89 -31.45 -7.77
CA GLN A 70 17.99 -32.42 -7.94
C GLN A 70 18.08 -33.44 -6.81
N ARG A 71 17.35 -33.23 -5.70
CA ARG A 71 17.33 -34.17 -4.58
C ARG A 71 16.42 -35.33 -4.95
N SER A 72 16.91 -36.57 -4.84
CA SER A 72 16.11 -37.78 -5.01
C SER A 72 15.07 -37.86 -3.90
N LEU A 73 13.92 -37.25 -4.15
CA LEU A 73 12.74 -37.28 -3.29
C LEU A 73 11.73 -38.27 -3.89
N PRO A 74 10.88 -38.91 -3.06
CA PRO A 74 9.72 -39.63 -3.58
C PRO A 74 8.89 -38.70 -4.47
N GLU A 75 8.36 -39.20 -5.59
CA GLU A 75 7.52 -38.41 -6.51
C GLU A 75 6.31 -37.73 -5.83
N SER A 76 5.88 -38.25 -4.67
CA SER A 76 4.78 -37.70 -3.88
C SER A 76 5.16 -36.62 -2.87
N ALA A 77 6.45 -36.33 -2.68
CA ALA A 77 6.91 -35.37 -1.68
C ALA A 77 6.85 -33.93 -2.21
N PHE A 78 5.74 -33.24 -1.92
CA PHE A 78 5.61 -31.81 -2.20
C PHE A 78 6.44 -30.97 -1.23
N ILE A 79 7.27 -30.06 -1.76
CA ILE A 79 8.06 -29.09 -0.98
C ILE A 79 7.58 -27.68 -1.30
N ALA A 80 6.84 -27.07 -0.37
CA ALA A 80 6.23 -25.77 -0.57
C ALA A 80 7.25 -24.67 -0.87
N GLU A 81 8.46 -24.75 -0.29
CA GLU A 81 9.56 -23.81 -0.48
C GLU A 81 10.12 -23.79 -1.90
N THR A 82 9.78 -24.77 -2.74
CA THR A 82 10.11 -24.74 -4.18
C THR A 82 9.12 -23.91 -5.00
N VAL A 83 7.96 -23.55 -4.42
CA VAL A 83 6.92 -22.75 -5.06
C VAL A 83 7.21 -21.26 -4.78
N PRO A 84 7.56 -20.45 -5.80
CA PRO A 84 7.95 -19.05 -5.59
C PRO A 84 6.90 -18.22 -4.85
N ALA A 85 5.62 -18.43 -5.17
CA ALA A 85 4.50 -17.73 -4.55
C ALA A 85 4.37 -18.05 -3.04
N PHE A 86 4.66 -19.30 -2.65
CA PHE A 86 4.67 -19.70 -1.24
C PHE A 86 5.77 -18.97 -0.46
N SER A 87 6.99 -18.93 -1.00
CA SER A 87 8.10 -18.21 -0.36
C SER A 87 7.80 -16.72 -0.21
N ALA A 88 7.34 -16.06 -1.29
CA ALA A 88 7.04 -14.64 -1.26
C ALA A 88 5.95 -14.30 -0.25
N ARG A 89 4.86 -15.08 -0.23
CA ARG A 89 3.77 -14.88 0.72
C ARG A 89 4.19 -15.12 2.17
N THR A 90 4.98 -16.16 2.43
CA THR A 90 5.47 -16.47 3.79
C THR A 90 6.40 -15.38 4.32
N VAL A 91 7.30 -14.86 3.46
CA VAL A 91 8.18 -13.73 3.81
C VAL A 91 7.36 -12.47 4.06
N PHE A 92 6.36 -12.20 3.21
CA PHE A 92 5.46 -11.06 3.41
C PHE A 92 4.66 -11.18 4.72
N ASP A 93 4.12 -12.36 5.03
CA ASP A 93 3.37 -12.63 6.26
C ASP A 93 4.23 -12.39 7.49
N THR A 94 5.52 -12.73 7.41
CA THR A 94 6.51 -12.41 8.46
C THR A 94 6.74 -10.90 8.56
N PHE A 95 6.86 -10.19 7.43
CA PHE A 95 7.03 -8.74 7.40
C PHE A 95 5.84 -7.99 8.03
N ARG A 96 4.60 -8.36 7.68
CA ARG A 96 3.38 -7.72 8.23
C ARG A 96 3.03 -8.14 9.66
N ALA A 97 3.79 -9.05 10.26
CA ALA A 97 3.63 -9.41 11.66
C ALA A 97 4.04 -8.25 12.60
N ASP A 98 4.85 -7.31 12.12
CA ASP A 98 5.07 -6.03 12.80
C ASP A 98 3.79 -5.18 12.76
N PRO A 99 3.27 -4.71 13.90
CA PRO A 99 2.08 -3.87 13.97
C PRO A 99 2.14 -2.61 13.08
N GLN A 100 3.33 -2.08 12.80
CA GLN A 100 3.50 -0.93 11.91
C GLN A 100 3.10 -1.23 10.46
N PHE A 101 3.15 -2.50 10.04
CA PHE A 101 2.88 -2.93 8.67
C PHE A 101 1.64 -3.83 8.55
N ALA A 102 0.85 -3.97 9.61
CA ALA A 102 -0.30 -4.88 9.67
C ALA A 102 -1.39 -4.59 8.60
N ASP A 103 -1.50 -3.33 8.19
CA ASP A 103 -2.47 -2.87 7.17
C ASP A 103 -2.04 -3.20 5.73
N TYR A 104 -0.78 -3.59 5.51
CA TYR A 104 -0.34 -4.02 4.18
C TYR A 104 -0.77 -5.46 3.91
N SER A 105 -1.27 -5.70 2.70
CA SER A 105 -1.62 -7.03 2.20
C SER A 105 -0.89 -7.32 0.89
N TYR A 106 -0.57 -8.60 0.67
CA TYR A 106 0.03 -9.10 -0.55
C TYR A 106 -0.68 -10.39 -0.95
N LYS A 107 -1.08 -10.46 -2.21
CA LYS A 107 -1.78 -11.60 -2.78
C LYS A 107 -1.44 -11.69 -4.26
N GLU A 108 -1.19 -12.90 -4.75
CA GLU A 108 -1.00 -13.17 -6.16
C GLU A 108 -2.33 -13.56 -6.81
N ALA A 109 -3.28 -12.61 -6.82
CA ALA A 109 -4.63 -12.85 -7.30
C ALA A 109 -4.64 -13.34 -8.75
N THR A 110 -5.30 -14.47 -9.00
CA THR A 110 -5.39 -15.11 -10.33
C THR A 110 -6.79 -15.68 -10.54
N LEU A 111 -7.27 -15.70 -11.79
CA LEU A 111 -8.61 -16.22 -12.13
C LEU A 111 -8.75 -17.73 -11.89
N ASN A 112 -7.69 -18.50 -12.13
CA ASN A 112 -7.66 -19.97 -11.97
C ASN A 112 -6.36 -20.40 -11.26
N PRO A 113 -6.22 -20.20 -9.94
CA PRO A 113 -5.02 -20.54 -9.20
C PRO A 113 -4.98 -22.01 -8.76
N THR A 114 -3.78 -22.52 -8.49
CA THR A 114 -3.60 -23.82 -7.82
C THR A 114 -3.99 -23.77 -6.34
N SER A 115 -3.88 -22.60 -5.72
CA SER A 115 -4.20 -22.35 -4.31
C SER A 115 -5.48 -21.51 -4.20
N PRO A 116 -6.51 -21.95 -3.45
CA PRO A 116 -7.73 -21.18 -3.26
C PRO A 116 -7.50 -19.79 -2.63
N LYS A 117 -6.40 -19.62 -1.89
CA LYS A 117 -6.04 -18.35 -1.25
C LYS A 117 -5.63 -17.26 -2.24
N ASP A 118 -5.39 -17.64 -3.49
CA ASP A 118 -4.96 -16.76 -4.56
C ASP A 118 -6.09 -16.53 -5.58
N GLN A 119 -7.30 -17.04 -5.31
CA GLN A 119 -8.46 -16.82 -6.18
C GLN A 119 -8.84 -15.35 -6.16
N ALA A 120 -8.90 -14.74 -7.35
CA ALA A 120 -9.33 -13.36 -7.49
C ALA A 120 -10.80 -13.19 -7.03
N ASP A 121 -11.03 -12.23 -6.14
CA ASP A 121 -12.36 -11.81 -5.73
C ASP A 121 -13.05 -10.96 -6.81
N ALA A 122 -14.29 -10.53 -6.57
CA ALA A 122 -15.06 -9.77 -7.55
C ALA A 122 -14.42 -8.43 -7.95
N PHE A 123 -13.63 -7.81 -7.06
CA PHE A 123 -12.90 -6.58 -7.37
C PHE A 123 -11.63 -6.90 -8.15
N GLU A 124 -10.84 -7.85 -7.67
CA GLU A 124 -9.57 -8.27 -8.27
C GLU A 124 -9.75 -8.85 -9.68
N GLN A 125 -10.88 -9.51 -9.96
CA GLN A 125 -11.20 -10.03 -11.30
C GLN A 125 -11.26 -8.94 -12.38
N ASN A 126 -11.53 -7.68 -12.01
CA ASN A 126 -11.52 -6.58 -12.97
C ASN A 126 -10.11 -5.98 -13.19
N LEU A 127 -9.12 -6.42 -12.41
CA LEU A 127 -7.73 -5.95 -12.47
C LEU A 127 -6.77 -6.96 -13.12
N VAL A 128 -7.13 -8.25 -13.09
CA VAL A 128 -6.32 -9.38 -13.58
C VAL A 128 -6.68 -9.76 -15.02
#